data_AF-A0A7C7NHC4-F1
#
_entry.id   AF-A0A7C7NHC4-F1
#
_cell.length_a   1.000
_cell.length_b   1.000
_cell.length_c   1.000
_cell.angle_alpha   90.00
_cell.angle_beta   90.00
_cell.angle_gamma   90.00
#
_symmetry.space_group_name_H-M   'P 1'
#
loop_
_entity.id
_entity.type
_entity.pdbx_description
1 polymer ?
#
loop_
_entity_poly.entity_id
_entity_poly.type
_entity_poly.pdbx_seq_one_letter_code
_entity_poly.pdbx_strand_id
1 'polypeptide(L)'
;DYLPGQDLKIFQKKDIPVGPGRGSGAGSITAYALGITAIDPIKYDLFFERFLNPDRVSNPDFDIDFCMEGRDKVLEYVTQKYGKDSVAQISTRGTMAARAVLRDVVRVLGKPYGFGDRLAKAIPDVLGITLKEAYKEKEFKELIDSSEESKEVFDMSLKLEGLSRSVGTHAAGVVIAPTALTDFTPLIVDQEKGTVATQFDMGDVESAGLVKFDFLGLKTLTVIDQTLKRINKNKKDDHIDINNISLDDKKTFRLLQKGETTGVFQLESRGMKEYLKQLEPNNFERHSYYECSLQAWCFRYEYG
;
A
#
# COMPACT_ATOMS: atom_id res chain seq x y z
N ASP A 1 18.05 -19.25 -2.83
CA ASP A 1 18.55 -18.54 -1.63
C ASP A 1 18.11 -17.07 -1.51
N TYR A 2 17.25 -16.55 -2.39
CA TYR A 2 16.94 -15.11 -2.52
C TYR A 2 15.60 -14.64 -1.92
N LEU A 3 15.05 -15.35 -0.93
CA LEU A 3 13.77 -14.96 -0.34
C LEU A 3 13.97 -14.51 1.11
N PRO A 4 13.85 -13.21 1.43
CA PRO A 4 13.53 -12.74 2.78
C PRO A 4 12.34 -13.49 3.40
N GLY A 5 11.47 -14.07 2.56
CA GLY A 5 10.41 -14.98 3.00
C GLY A 5 10.89 -16.18 3.82
N GLN A 6 12.06 -16.75 3.54
CA GLN A 6 12.61 -17.85 4.36
C GLN A 6 13.02 -17.37 5.77
N ASP A 7 13.37 -16.09 5.90
CA ASP A 7 13.72 -15.45 7.17
C ASP A 7 12.47 -14.98 7.95
N LEU A 8 11.24 -15.15 7.43
CA LEU A 8 10.00 -14.81 8.15
C LEU A 8 9.90 -15.51 9.51
N LYS A 9 10.35 -16.77 9.59
CA LYS A 9 10.44 -17.51 10.85
C LYS A 9 11.41 -16.86 11.83
N ILE A 10 12.45 -16.17 11.35
CA ILE A 10 13.39 -15.41 12.18
C ILE A 10 12.72 -14.13 12.68
N PHE A 11 11.92 -13.45 11.86
CA PHE A 11 11.16 -12.26 12.29
C PHE A 11 10.11 -12.61 13.35
N GLN A 12 9.37 -13.72 13.17
CA GLN A 12 8.46 -14.24 14.18
C GLN A 12 9.18 -14.57 15.50
N LYS A 13 10.38 -15.19 15.43
CA LYS A 13 11.22 -15.45 16.61
C LYS A 13 11.78 -14.19 17.30
N LYS A 14 11.81 -13.06 16.60
CA LYS A 14 12.27 -11.75 17.11
C LYS A 14 11.12 -10.85 17.58
N ASP A 15 9.94 -11.43 17.84
CA ASP A 15 8.73 -10.71 18.23
C ASP A 15 8.36 -9.56 17.26
N ILE A 16 8.52 -9.81 15.96
CA ILE A 16 8.08 -8.90 14.91
C ILE A 16 6.76 -9.45 14.33
N PRO A 17 5.60 -8.84 14.68
CA PRO A 17 4.33 -9.17 14.05
C PRO A 17 4.42 -8.99 12.53
N VAL A 18 4.16 -10.08 11.82
CA VAL A 18 4.02 -10.12 10.36
C VAL A 18 2.56 -10.30 10.01
N GLY A 19 2.10 -9.58 9.00
CA GLY A 19 0.70 -9.62 8.59
C GLY A 19 0.27 -11.01 8.13
N PRO A 20 -1.03 -11.32 8.12
CA PRO A 20 -1.56 -12.55 7.53
C PRO A 20 -1.70 -12.47 6.00
N GLY A 21 -1.85 -11.25 5.44
CA GLY A 21 -1.98 -11.01 4.01
C GLY A 21 -0.67 -11.29 3.26
N ARG A 22 -0.75 -12.03 2.16
CA ARG A 22 0.40 -12.43 1.33
C ARG A 22 0.09 -12.29 -0.15
N GLY A 23 -0.60 -11.20 -0.50
CA GLY A 23 -1.02 -10.90 -1.87
C GLY A 23 -1.54 -12.13 -2.62
N SER A 24 -1.07 -12.31 -3.85
CA SER A 24 -1.29 -13.52 -4.63
C SER A 24 -0.46 -14.72 -4.15
N GLY A 25 0.62 -14.51 -3.39
CA GLY A 25 1.49 -15.54 -2.82
C GLY A 25 0.80 -16.56 -1.90
N ALA A 26 -0.40 -16.24 -1.39
CA ALA A 26 -1.25 -17.19 -0.67
C ALA A 26 -1.62 -18.44 -1.51
N GLY A 27 -1.62 -18.35 -2.84
CA GLY A 27 -1.85 -19.49 -3.75
C GLY A 27 -0.68 -20.48 -3.87
N SER A 28 0.48 -20.20 -3.25
CA SER A 28 1.66 -21.08 -3.34
C SER A 28 1.71 -22.08 -2.20
N ILE A 29 1.55 -23.37 -2.53
CA ILE A 29 1.71 -24.47 -1.57
C ILE A 29 3.15 -24.56 -1.03
N THR A 30 4.14 -24.20 -1.85
CA THR A 30 5.53 -24.13 -1.41
C THR A 30 5.72 -23.02 -0.37
N ALA A 31 5.09 -21.86 -0.57
CA ALA A 31 5.11 -20.78 0.43
C ALA A 31 4.44 -21.21 1.74
N TYR A 32 3.31 -21.92 1.66
CA TYR A 32 2.64 -22.48 2.84
C TYR A 32 3.54 -23.49 3.58
N ALA A 33 4.14 -24.46 2.87
CA ALA A 33 5.03 -25.46 3.44
C ALA A 33 6.29 -24.86 4.10
N LEU A 34 6.81 -23.77 3.55
CA LEU A 34 7.94 -23.04 4.11
C LEU A 34 7.56 -22.15 5.31
N GLY A 35 6.26 -21.93 5.56
CA GLY A 35 5.74 -21.04 6.60
C GLY A 35 5.79 -19.56 6.23
N ILE A 36 5.86 -19.25 4.93
CA ILE A 36 5.80 -17.88 4.39
C ILE A 36 4.36 -17.37 4.46
N THR A 37 3.40 -18.22 4.08
CA THR A 37 1.96 -17.96 4.18
C THR A 37 1.36 -18.81 5.29
N ALA A 38 0.28 -18.33 5.92
CA ALA A 38 -0.46 -19.05 6.96
C ALA A 38 -1.73 -19.76 6.43
N ILE A 39 -2.07 -19.55 5.16
CA ILE A 39 -3.29 -20.05 4.52
C ILE A 39 -2.93 -21.26 3.67
N ASP A 40 -3.67 -22.37 3.86
CA ASP A 40 -3.56 -23.57 3.03
C ASP A 40 -4.24 -23.33 1.66
N PRO A 41 -3.48 -23.24 0.55
CA PRO A 41 -4.07 -22.95 -0.75
C PRO A 41 -4.97 -24.06 -1.28
N ILE A 42 -4.76 -25.33 -0.89
CA ILE A 42 -5.61 -26.44 -1.33
C ILE A 42 -6.98 -26.35 -0.65
N LYS A 43 -6.99 -26.06 0.65
CA LYS A 43 -8.24 -25.95 1.42
C LYS A 43 -9.19 -24.88 0.88
N TYR A 44 -8.64 -23.78 0.37
CA TYR A 44 -9.39 -22.61 -0.07
C TYR A 44 -9.40 -22.42 -1.60
N ASP A 45 -9.04 -23.46 -2.37
CA ASP A 45 -8.99 -23.44 -3.84
C ASP A 45 -8.25 -22.21 -4.41
N LEU A 46 -7.11 -21.85 -3.82
CA LEU A 46 -6.28 -20.72 -4.26
C LEU A 46 -5.32 -21.16 -5.36
N PHE A 47 -5.39 -20.47 -6.51
CA PHE A 47 -4.60 -20.80 -7.69
C PHE A 47 -3.17 -20.24 -7.62
N PHE A 48 -2.18 -21.09 -7.90
CA PHE A 48 -0.77 -20.69 -7.96
C PHE A 48 -0.48 -19.75 -9.15
N GLU A 49 -1.20 -19.91 -10.26
CA GLU A 49 -1.03 -19.12 -11.48
C GLU A 49 -1.39 -17.64 -11.27
N ARG A 50 -2.17 -17.32 -10.22
CA ARG A 50 -2.41 -15.94 -9.81
C ARG A 50 -1.17 -15.29 -9.19
N PHE A 51 -0.29 -16.10 -8.59
CA PHE A 51 0.98 -15.65 -8.01
C PHE A 51 2.08 -15.59 -9.06
N LEU A 52 2.28 -16.67 -9.81
CA LEU A 52 3.30 -16.77 -10.83
C LEU A 52 2.71 -17.45 -12.06
N ASN A 53 2.50 -16.66 -13.12
CA ASN A 53 1.98 -17.16 -14.38
C ASN A 53 3.15 -17.31 -15.38
N PRO A 54 3.43 -18.51 -15.92
CA PRO A 54 4.50 -18.70 -16.91
C PRO A 54 4.27 -17.92 -18.21
N ASP A 55 3.02 -17.60 -18.56
CA ASP A 55 2.67 -16.87 -19.77
C ASP A 55 2.75 -15.34 -19.58
N ARG A 56 3.01 -14.87 -18.36
CA ARG A 56 3.20 -13.45 -18.03
C ARG A 56 4.58 -13.25 -17.42
N VAL A 57 5.43 -12.47 -18.08
CA VAL A 57 6.70 -12.01 -17.49
C VAL A 57 6.38 -10.97 -16.42
N SER A 58 6.13 -11.43 -15.20
CA SER A 58 6.01 -10.59 -14.00
C SER A 58 6.82 -11.21 -12.88
N ASN A 59 7.58 -10.38 -12.17
CA ASN A 59 8.34 -10.85 -11.02
C ASN A 59 7.37 -11.33 -9.92
N PRO A 60 7.63 -12.50 -9.29
CA PRO A 60 6.83 -12.94 -8.16
C PRO A 60 7.03 -11.99 -6.97
N ASP A 61 5.95 -11.40 -6.45
CA ASP A 61 6.00 -10.55 -5.27
C ASP A 61 5.12 -11.10 -4.14
N PHE A 62 5.74 -11.30 -2.97
CA PHE A 62 5.08 -11.84 -1.78
C PHE A 62 4.45 -10.76 -0.89
N ASP A 63 4.57 -9.47 -1.24
CA ASP A 63 3.95 -8.31 -0.56
C ASP A 63 3.93 -8.49 0.98
N ILE A 64 5.11 -8.46 1.60
CA ILE A 64 5.26 -8.84 3.01
C ILE A 64 4.94 -7.66 3.93
N ASP A 65 3.75 -7.68 4.53
CA ASP A 65 3.33 -6.70 5.53
C ASP A 65 3.99 -6.91 6.90
N PHE A 66 4.46 -5.82 7.52
CA PHE A 66 5.02 -5.78 8.88
C PHE A 66 4.26 -4.77 9.75
N CYS A 67 4.36 -4.89 11.08
CA CYS A 67 3.97 -3.76 11.93
C CYS A 67 4.97 -2.59 11.76
N MET A 68 4.54 -1.36 12.10
CA MET A 68 5.39 -0.16 11.93
C MET A 68 6.77 -0.29 12.60
N GLU A 69 6.82 -0.77 13.86
CA GLU A 69 8.09 -1.00 14.58
C GLU A 69 8.89 -2.19 14.01
N GLY A 70 8.18 -3.16 13.42
CA GLY A 70 8.76 -4.33 12.78
C GLY A 70 9.54 -3.98 11.53
N ARG A 71 9.02 -3.05 10.73
CA ARG A 71 9.65 -2.55 9.50
C ARG A 71 11.11 -2.15 9.71
N ASP A 72 11.38 -1.31 10.71
CA ASP A 72 12.73 -0.78 10.92
C ASP A 72 13.70 -1.89 11.35
N LYS A 73 13.25 -2.83 12.18
CA LYS A 73 14.02 -4.01 12.58
C LYS A 73 14.30 -4.96 11.41
N VAL A 74 13.33 -5.11 10.51
CA VAL A 74 13.49 -5.92 9.29
C VAL A 74 14.49 -5.26 8.36
N LEU A 75 14.38 -3.95 8.14
CA LEU A 75 15.33 -3.17 7.35
C LEU A 75 16.75 -3.31 7.89
N GLU A 76 16.93 -3.17 9.21
CA GLU A 76 18.22 -3.37 9.86
C GLU A 76 18.75 -4.79 9.65
N TYR A 77 17.90 -5.81 9.82
CA TYR A 77 18.29 -7.20 9.62
C TYR A 77 18.72 -7.49 8.18
N VAL A 78 17.96 -7.04 7.18
CA VAL A 78 18.33 -7.27 5.77
C VAL A 78 19.60 -6.50 5.42
N THR A 79 19.79 -5.30 5.96
CA THR A 79 21.01 -4.51 5.79
C THR A 79 22.23 -5.23 6.38
N GLN A 80 22.08 -5.84 7.56
CA GLN A 80 23.15 -6.64 8.18
C GLN A 80 23.44 -7.93 7.41
N LYS A 81 22.39 -8.58 6.87
CA LYS A 81 22.50 -9.87 6.18
C LYS A 81 23.12 -9.74 4.78
N TYR A 82 22.65 -8.77 3.99
CA TYR A 82 23.06 -8.61 2.59
C TYR A 82 24.17 -7.56 2.41
N GLY A 83 24.42 -6.73 3.42
CA GLY A 83 25.42 -5.68 3.38
C GLY A 83 24.82 -4.30 3.14
N LYS A 84 25.43 -3.27 3.74
CA LYS A 84 24.93 -1.89 3.70
C LYS A 84 24.88 -1.30 2.29
N ASP A 85 25.80 -1.71 1.42
CA ASP A 85 25.89 -1.18 0.05
C ASP A 85 24.96 -1.90 -0.94
N SER A 86 24.34 -3.01 -0.51
CA SER A 86 23.45 -3.85 -1.31
C SER A 86 21.97 -3.63 -1.00
N VAL A 87 21.65 -2.77 -0.02
CA VAL A 87 20.28 -2.50 0.43
C VAL A 87 20.02 -1.00 0.49
N ALA A 88 18.91 -0.55 -0.11
CA ALA A 88 18.46 0.84 -0.04
C ALA A 88 16.94 0.92 -0.10
N GLN A 89 16.39 2.07 0.28
CA GLN A 89 14.98 2.38 0.01
C GLN A 89 14.80 2.77 -1.46
N ILE A 90 13.56 2.81 -1.93
CA ILE A 90 13.23 3.25 -3.30
C ILE A 90 12.81 4.72 -3.26
N SER A 91 13.27 5.56 -4.20
CA SER A 91 12.77 6.96 -4.25
C SER A 91 11.37 7.05 -4.83
N THR A 92 10.66 8.13 -4.49
CA THR A 92 9.39 8.50 -5.13
C THR A 92 9.50 9.86 -5.78
N ARG A 93 8.68 10.09 -6.82
CA ARG A 93 8.56 11.39 -7.47
C ARG A 93 7.21 12.00 -7.13
N GLY A 94 7.24 13.13 -6.43
CA GLY A 94 6.05 13.95 -6.25
C GLY A 94 5.80 14.72 -7.54
N THR A 95 4.67 14.48 -8.21
CA THR A 95 4.29 15.21 -9.43
C THR A 95 3.28 16.32 -9.13
N MET A 96 3.17 17.29 -10.04
CA MET A 96 2.20 18.38 -9.93
C MET A 96 0.82 17.90 -10.41
N ALA A 97 0.02 17.36 -9.48
CA ALA A 97 -1.37 16.98 -9.73
C ALA A 97 -2.27 18.20 -10.02
N ALA A 98 -3.41 17.99 -10.70
CA ALA A 98 -4.29 19.05 -11.21
C ALA A 98 -4.64 20.15 -10.19
N ARG A 99 -5.03 19.79 -8.96
CA ARG A 99 -5.32 20.78 -7.90
C ARG A 99 -4.08 21.49 -7.39
N ALA A 100 -2.95 20.79 -7.30
CA ALA A 100 -1.71 21.33 -6.76
C ALA A 100 -1.08 22.33 -7.75
N VAL A 101 -1.02 21.96 -9.04
CA VAL A 101 -0.44 22.79 -10.10
C VAL A 101 -1.15 24.14 -10.22
N LEU A 102 -2.49 24.17 -10.15
CA LEU A 102 -3.26 25.42 -10.17
C LEU A 102 -2.88 26.34 -9.01
N ARG A 103 -2.81 25.80 -7.78
CA ARG A 103 -2.44 26.58 -6.58
C ARG A 103 -1.02 27.11 -6.68
N ASP A 104 -0.09 26.31 -7.21
CA ASP A 104 1.29 26.72 -7.39
C ASP A 104 1.44 27.83 -8.44
N VAL A 105 0.77 27.70 -9.59
CA VAL A 105 0.77 28.73 -10.64
C VAL A 105 0.18 30.04 -10.14
N VAL A 106 -0.96 29.99 -9.44
CA VAL A 106 -1.58 31.18 -8.81
C VAL A 106 -0.61 31.88 -7.87
N ARG A 107 0.09 31.11 -7.02
CA ARG A 107 1.06 31.66 -6.07
C ARG A 107 2.23 32.32 -6.79
N VAL A 108 2.76 31.69 -7.84
CA VAL A 108 3.90 32.23 -8.62
C VAL A 108 3.52 33.50 -9.38
N LEU A 109 2.29 33.59 -9.89
CA LEU A 109 1.76 34.81 -10.52
C LEU A 109 1.40 35.91 -9.53
N GLY A 110 1.65 35.72 -8.22
CA GLY A 110 1.34 36.71 -7.19
C GLY A 110 -0.15 36.94 -6.94
N LYS A 111 -1.01 36.03 -7.39
CA LYS A 111 -2.47 36.13 -7.24
C LYS A 111 -2.90 35.65 -5.83
N PRO A 112 -4.04 36.12 -5.29
CA PRO A 112 -4.48 35.77 -3.93
C PRO A 112 -4.74 34.27 -3.73
N TYR A 113 -4.41 33.73 -2.55
CA TYR A 113 -4.63 32.31 -2.22
C TYR A 113 -6.09 31.86 -2.42
N GLY A 114 -7.05 32.71 -2.02
CA GLY A 114 -8.48 32.40 -2.16
C GLY A 114 -8.95 32.26 -3.62
N PHE A 115 -8.22 32.85 -4.58
CA PHE A 115 -8.47 32.64 -5.99
C PHE A 115 -8.03 31.23 -6.42
N GLY A 116 -6.81 30.82 -6.07
CA GLY A 116 -6.31 29.48 -6.39
C GLY A 116 -7.08 28.35 -5.70
N ASP A 117 -7.51 28.56 -4.44
CA ASP A 117 -8.32 27.56 -3.74
C ASP A 117 -9.71 27.39 -4.37
N ARG A 118 -10.30 28.47 -4.90
CA ARG A 118 -11.58 28.42 -5.63
C ARG A 118 -11.45 27.61 -6.92
N LEU A 119 -10.42 27.88 -7.72
CA LEU A 119 -10.14 27.11 -8.94
C LEU A 119 -9.89 25.64 -8.61
N ALA A 120 -9.05 25.36 -7.60
CA ALA A 120 -8.71 24.00 -7.21
C ALA A 120 -9.92 23.21 -6.69
N LYS A 121 -10.85 23.84 -5.95
CA LYS A 121 -12.06 23.20 -5.41
C LYS A 121 -13.08 22.82 -6.48
N ALA A 122 -13.15 23.57 -7.57
CA ALA A 122 -14.04 23.28 -8.70
C ALA A 122 -13.63 22.03 -9.50
N ILE A 123 -12.41 21.52 -9.31
CA ILE A 123 -12.01 20.22 -9.87
C ILE A 123 -12.79 19.10 -9.15
N PRO A 124 -13.38 18.13 -9.88
CA PRO A 124 -14.03 16.97 -9.29
C PRO A 124 -13.11 16.16 -8.37
N ASP A 125 -13.68 15.56 -7.33
CA ASP A 125 -12.94 14.69 -6.42
C ASP A 125 -12.83 13.26 -6.97
N VAL A 126 -12.06 13.14 -8.06
CA VAL A 126 -11.75 11.88 -8.74
C VAL A 126 -10.25 11.66 -8.65
N LEU A 127 -9.84 10.45 -8.25
CA LEU A 127 -8.44 10.08 -8.14
C LEU A 127 -7.77 10.19 -9.52
N GLY A 128 -6.57 10.77 -9.59
CA GLY A 128 -5.82 10.86 -10.85
C GLY A 128 -6.40 11.81 -11.92
N ILE A 129 -7.45 12.58 -11.63
CA ILE A 129 -8.07 13.49 -12.61
C ILE A 129 -7.07 14.48 -13.19
N THR A 130 -7.08 14.61 -14.52
CA THR A 130 -6.29 15.61 -15.25
C THR A 130 -7.06 16.92 -15.41
N LEU A 131 -6.35 18.03 -15.61
CA LEU A 131 -6.94 19.34 -15.90
C LEU A 131 -7.80 19.32 -17.18
N LYS A 132 -7.42 18.51 -18.18
CA LYS A 132 -8.20 18.33 -19.41
C LYS A 132 -9.51 17.61 -19.17
N GLU A 133 -9.54 16.63 -18.27
CA GLU A 133 -10.76 15.94 -17.88
C GLU A 133 -11.65 16.84 -17.04
N ALA A 134 -11.08 17.55 -16.06
CA ALA A 134 -11.79 18.53 -15.26
C ALA A 134 -12.45 19.62 -16.13
N TYR A 135 -11.79 20.06 -17.21
CA TYR A 135 -12.35 21.06 -18.16
C TYR A 135 -13.53 20.57 -18.98
N LYS A 136 -13.83 19.26 -19.00
CA LYS A 136 -15.08 18.75 -19.59
C LYS A 136 -16.29 18.98 -18.69
N GLU A 137 -16.06 19.16 -17.38
CA GLU A 137 -17.12 19.43 -16.42
C GLU A 137 -17.58 20.89 -16.52
N LYS A 138 -18.90 21.07 -16.58
CA LYS A 138 -19.52 22.37 -16.82
C LYS A 138 -19.08 23.43 -15.81
N GLU A 139 -19.08 23.08 -14.52
CA GLU A 139 -18.76 24.01 -13.44
C GLU A 139 -17.31 24.52 -13.51
N PHE A 140 -16.35 23.60 -13.71
CA PHE A 140 -14.94 23.98 -13.82
C PHE A 140 -14.68 24.77 -15.11
N LYS A 141 -15.27 24.36 -16.23
CA LYS A 141 -15.18 25.09 -17.49
C LYS A 141 -15.70 26.52 -17.39
N GLU A 142 -16.90 26.72 -16.86
CA GLU A 142 -17.50 28.04 -16.68
C GLU A 142 -16.63 28.94 -15.78
N LEU A 143 -16.03 28.36 -14.73
CA LEU A 143 -15.12 29.08 -13.85
C LEU A 143 -13.82 29.51 -14.56
N ILE A 144 -13.21 28.62 -15.34
CA ILE A 144 -12.02 28.96 -16.14
C ILE A 144 -12.36 30.02 -17.20
N ASP A 145 -13.51 29.89 -17.87
CA ASP A 145 -13.91 30.79 -18.94
C ASP A 145 -14.42 32.15 -18.44
N SER A 146 -14.69 32.30 -17.13
CA SER A 146 -15.25 33.50 -16.51
C SER A 146 -14.32 34.72 -16.49
N SER A 147 -13.00 34.53 -16.52
CA SER A 147 -12.04 35.63 -16.52
C SER A 147 -10.75 35.27 -17.26
N GLU A 148 -10.10 36.28 -17.83
CA GLU A 148 -8.80 36.12 -18.49
C GLU A 148 -7.72 35.64 -17.51
N GLU A 149 -7.82 36.07 -16.25
CA GLU A 149 -6.91 35.63 -15.18
C GLU A 149 -7.03 34.13 -14.89
N SER A 150 -8.23 33.56 -14.95
CA SER A 150 -8.46 32.12 -14.76
C SER A 150 -7.92 31.31 -15.94
N LYS A 151 -8.11 31.82 -17.16
CA LYS A 151 -7.55 31.21 -18.39
C LYS A 151 -6.04 31.21 -18.39
N GLU A 152 -5.41 32.33 -18.05
CA GLU A 152 -3.95 32.45 -17.92
C GLU A 152 -3.39 31.39 -16.95
N VAL A 153 -4.00 31.26 -15.77
CA VAL A 153 -3.60 30.24 -14.79
C VAL A 153 -3.78 28.83 -15.33
N PHE A 154 -4.91 28.55 -15.97
CA PHE A 154 -5.22 27.23 -16.51
C PHE A 154 -4.24 26.83 -17.64
N ASP A 155 -3.97 27.73 -18.58
CA ASP A 155 -3.08 27.48 -19.71
C ASP A 155 -1.63 27.24 -19.28
N MET A 156 -1.16 27.95 -18.26
CA MET A 156 0.15 27.68 -17.66
C MET A 156 0.14 26.35 -16.89
N SER A 157 -0.94 26.06 -16.17
CA SER A 157 -1.08 24.82 -15.41
C SER A 157 -1.09 23.59 -16.30
N LEU A 158 -1.73 23.65 -17.48
CA LEU A 158 -1.72 22.58 -18.48
C LEU A 158 -0.31 22.20 -18.97
N LYS A 159 0.63 23.16 -18.97
CA LYS A 159 2.02 22.91 -19.37
C LYS A 159 2.86 22.30 -18.25
N LEU A 160 2.42 22.45 -17.01
CA LEU A 160 3.15 22.03 -15.82
C LEU A 160 2.57 20.76 -15.17
N GLU A 161 1.31 20.43 -15.45
CA GLU A 161 0.65 19.24 -14.92
C GLU A 161 1.48 17.98 -15.20
N GLY A 162 1.65 17.15 -14.17
CA GLY A 162 2.39 15.89 -14.25
C GLY A 162 3.91 16.02 -14.18
N LEU A 163 4.50 17.22 -14.28
CA LEU A 163 5.93 17.38 -14.10
C LEU A 163 6.36 17.05 -12.66
N SER A 164 7.56 16.49 -12.54
CA SER A 164 8.18 16.17 -11.25
C SER A 164 8.51 17.44 -10.48
N ARG A 165 8.08 17.50 -9.22
CA ARG A 165 8.23 18.63 -8.30
C ARG A 165 9.22 18.34 -7.18
N SER A 166 9.20 17.13 -6.64
CA SER A 166 10.00 16.76 -5.48
C SER A 166 10.44 15.30 -5.56
N VAL A 167 11.52 15.01 -4.85
CA VAL A 167 11.98 13.64 -4.59
C VAL A 167 11.60 13.30 -3.17
N GLY A 168 10.85 12.21 -3.02
CA GLY A 168 10.56 11.59 -1.75
C GLY A 168 11.28 10.25 -1.63
N THR A 169 11.05 9.58 -0.51
CA THR A 169 11.48 8.20 -0.31
C THR A 169 10.25 7.35 -0.06
N HIS A 170 10.14 6.22 -0.76
CA HIS A 170 9.05 5.28 -0.59
C HIS A 170 9.16 4.68 0.80
N ALA A 171 8.15 4.94 1.64
CA ALA A 171 8.16 4.48 3.01
C ALA A 171 8.20 2.94 3.08
N ALA A 172 7.62 2.21 2.13
CA ALA A 172 7.58 0.74 2.19
C ALA A 172 8.64 0.07 1.29
N GLY A 173 9.17 0.76 0.28
CA GLY A 173 9.87 0.10 -0.82
C GLY A 173 11.35 -0.06 -0.50
N VAL A 174 11.81 -1.29 -0.43
CA VAL A 174 13.22 -1.64 -0.21
C VAL A 174 13.70 -2.47 -1.39
N VAL A 175 14.92 -2.20 -1.84
CA VAL A 175 15.57 -2.96 -2.89
C VAL A 175 16.78 -3.70 -2.32
N ILE A 176 17.00 -4.93 -2.79
CA ILE A 176 18.15 -5.75 -2.43
C ILE A 176 18.85 -6.20 -3.70
N ALA A 177 20.13 -5.87 -3.83
CA ALA A 177 20.97 -6.26 -4.96
C ALA A 177 21.94 -7.41 -4.58
N PRO A 178 22.40 -8.21 -5.56
CA PRO A 178 23.40 -9.25 -5.33
C PRO A 178 24.81 -8.70 -5.06
N THR A 179 25.09 -7.48 -5.50
CA THR A 179 26.35 -6.75 -5.31
C THR A 179 26.03 -5.33 -4.84
N ALA A 180 26.93 -4.37 -5.01
CA ALA A 180 26.66 -2.98 -4.64
C ALA A 180 25.50 -2.44 -5.50
N LEU A 181 24.57 -1.69 -4.89
CA LEU A 181 23.44 -1.09 -5.61
C LEU A 181 23.90 -0.15 -6.73
N THR A 182 25.06 0.47 -6.57
CA THR A 182 25.69 1.35 -7.57
C THR A 182 26.06 0.62 -8.87
N ASP A 183 26.13 -0.71 -8.87
CA ASP A 183 26.32 -1.50 -10.08
C ASP A 183 25.06 -1.49 -10.98
N PHE A 184 23.90 -1.15 -10.40
CA PHE A 184 22.59 -1.21 -11.06
C PHE A 184 21.89 0.15 -11.16
N THR A 185 22.02 1.00 -10.14
CA THR A 185 21.31 2.28 -10.06
C THR A 185 22.10 3.33 -9.28
N PRO A 186 22.07 4.61 -9.69
CA PRO A 186 22.61 5.69 -8.87
C PRO A 186 21.76 5.88 -7.61
N LEU A 187 22.40 6.34 -6.54
CA LEU A 187 21.77 6.56 -5.24
C LEU A 187 21.54 8.05 -4.96
N ILE A 188 20.56 8.35 -4.12
CA ILE A 188 20.31 9.65 -3.53
C ILE A 188 20.34 9.52 -2.00
N VAL A 189 20.93 10.51 -1.35
CA VAL A 189 21.00 10.58 0.11
C VAL A 189 20.16 11.75 0.58
N ASP A 190 19.19 11.47 1.45
CA ASP A 190 18.51 12.51 2.21
C ASP A 190 19.51 13.06 3.24
N GLN A 191 19.96 14.30 3.07
CA GLN A 191 20.97 14.90 3.94
C GLN A 191 20.48 15.13 5.37
N GLU A 192 19.18 15.29 5.58
CA GLU A 192 18.62 15.54 6.91
C GLU A 192 18.47 14.22 7.69
N LYS A 193 18.01 13.17 7.02
CA LYS A 193 17.72 11.87 7.65
C LYS A 193 18.87 10.87 7.54
N GLY A 194 19.83 11.11 6.66
CA GLY A 194 20.91 10.17 6.34
C GLY A 194 20.42 8.90 5.63
N THR A 195 19.16 8.87 5.17
CA THR A 195 18.58 7.71 4.48
C THR A 195 19.04 7.65 3.03
N VAL A 196 19.40 6.46 2.58
CA VAL A 196 19.85 6.19 1.21
C VAL A 196 18.70 5.56 0.42
N ALA A 197 18.43 6.11 -0.76
CA ALA A 197 17.44 5.58 -1.69
C ALA A 197 17.99 5.47 -3.12
N THR A 198 17.38 4.63 -3.95
CA THR A 198 17.64 4.59 -5.39
C THR A 198 17.17 5.88 -6.05
N GLN A 199 17.87 6.40 -7.06
CA GLN A 199 17.34 7.53 -7.86
C GLN A 199 16.24 7.09 -8.83
N PHE A 200 16.28 5.82 -9.23
CA PHE A 200 15.18 5.17 -9.94
C PHE A 200 13.98 5.03 -9.01
N ASP A 201 12.79 5.28 -9.56
CA ASP A 201 11.54 4.99 -8.87
C ASP A 201 11.22 3.49 -8.94
N MET A 202 10.08 3.10 -8.38
CA MET A 202 9.68 1.69 -8.28
C MET A 202 9.63 0.97 -9.63
N GLY A 203 9.15 1.64 -10.69
CA GLY A 203 9.05 1.05 -12.02
C GLY A 203 10.42 0.92 -12.70
N ASP A 204 11.26 1.95 -12.55
CA ASP A 204 12.60 1.96 -13.11
C ASP A 204 13.53 0.95 -12.41
N VAL A 205 13.41 0.79 -11.09
CA VAL A 205 14.16 -0.21 -10.30
C VAL A 205 13.80 -1.63 -10.75
N GLU A 206 12.52 -1.92 -10.94
CA GLU A 206 12.08 -3.22 -11.44
C GLU A 206 12.57 -3.48 -12.87
N SER A 207 12.50 -2.46 -13.73
CA SER A 207 12.99 -2.53 -15.12
C SER A 207 14.51 -2.73 -15.20
N ALA A 208 15.25 -2.24 -14.20
CA ALA A 208 16.69 -2.49 -14.05
C ALA A 208 17.01 -3.92 -13.54
N GLY A 209 16.01 -4.76 -13.30
CA GLY A 209 16.16 -6.16 -12.89
C GLY A 209 16.42 -6.34 -11.39
N LEU A 210 16.22 -5.30 -10.58
CA LEU A 210 16.36 -5.38 -9.14
C LEU A 210 15.08 -5.91 -8.50
N VAL A 211 15.23 -6.76 -7.49
CA VAL A 211 14.10 -7.30 -6.72
C VAL A 211 13.70 -6.29 -5.66
N LYS A 212 12.44 -5.85 -5.72
CA LYS A 212 11.83 -4.99 -4.71
C LYS A 212 11.15 -5.82 -3.63
N PHE A 213 11.06 -5.24 -2.44
CA PHE A 213 10.28 -5.72 -1.32
C PHE A 213 9.49 -4.58 -0.73
N ASP A 214 8.18 -4.73 -0.63
CA ASP A 214 7.31 -3.77 0.02
C ASP A 214 7.15 -4.13 1.49
N PHE A 215 7.82 -3.39 2.36
CA PHE A 215 7.69 -3.45 3.82
C PHE A 215 6.62 -2.47 4.28
N LEU A 216 5.37 -2.88 4.10
CA LEU A 216 4.20 -2.10 4.51
C LEU A 216 4.03 -2.13 6.03
N GLY A 217 4.05 -0.96 6.66
CA GLY A 217 3.82 -0.79 8.09
C GLY A 217 2.34 -0.68 8.44
N LEU A 218 1.65 -1.80 8.60
CA LEU A 218 0.21 -1.80 8.90
C LEU A 218 -0.06 -1.51 10.39
N LYS A 219 -0.70 -0.37 10.66
CA LYS A 219 -1.16 0.00 12.02
C LYS A 219 -2.08 -1.05 12.63
N THR A 220 -2.89 -1.72 11.80
CA THR A 220 -3.79 -2.81 12.22
C THR A 220 -3.02 -3.91 12.97
N LEU A 221 -1.85 -4.31 12.47
CA LEU A 221 -1.04 -5.34 13.12
C LEU A 221 -0.48 -4.87 14.45
N THR A 222 -0.06 -3.60 14.52
CA THR A 222 0.36 -2.98 15.78
C THR A 222 -0.78 -2.99 16.82
N VAL A 223 -2.00 -2.66 16.41
CA VAL A 223 -3.17 -2.67 17.29
C VAL A 223 -3.49 -4.09 17.79
N ILE A 224 -3.45 -5.09 16.90
CA ILE A 224 -3.67 -6.50 17.26
C ILE A 224 -2.60 -6.96 18.26
N ASP A 225 -1.32 -6.74 17.96
CA ASP A 225 -0.21 -7.12 18.83
C ASP A 225 -0.32 -6.49 20.23
N GLN A 226 -0.56 -5.18 20.30
CA GLN A 226 -0.74 -4.49 21.58
C GLN A 226 -1.96 -5.00 22.35
N THR A 227 -3.04 -5.35 21.63
CA THR A 227 -4.25 -5.92 22.24
C THR A 227 -3.96 -7.29 22.83
N LEU A 228 -3.29 -8.18 22.09
CA LEU A 228 -2.88 -9.50 22.57
C LEU A 228 -1.95 -9.40 23.78
N LYS A 229 -0.94 -8.53 23.73
CA LYS A 229 -0.03 -8.28 24.87
C LYS A 229 -0.80 -7.85 26.13
N ARG A 230 -1.80 -6.97 25.99
CA ARG A 230 -2.63 -6.50 27.11
C ARG A 230 -3.53 -7.61 27.67
N ILE A 231 -4.16 -8.39 26.80
CA ILE A 231 -5.04 -9.50 27.23
C ILE A 231 -4.20 -10.56 27.95
N ASN A 232 -3.09 -10.96 27.33
CA ASN A 232 -2.23 -12.02 27.84
C ASN A 232 -1.47 -11.62 29.12
N LYS A 233 -1.19 -10.32 29.32
CA LYS A 233 -0.57 -9.83 30.58
C LYS A 233 -1.35 -10.25 31.84
N ASN A 234 -2.67 -10.37 31.73
CA ASN A 234 -3.54 -10.71 32.86
C ASN A 234 -3.89 -12.21 32.93
N LYS A 235 -3.44 -13.02 31.97
CA LYS A 235 -3.64 -14.47 31.94
C LYS A 235 -2.35 -15.19 32.39
N LYS A 236 -2.46 -16.03 33.42
CA LYS A 236 -1.33 -16.87 33.87
C LYS A 236 -1.18 -18.14 33.05
N ASP A 237 -2.31 -18.75 32.69
CA ASP A 237 -2.42 -19.92 31.83
C ASP A 237 -3.42 -19.59 30.70
N ASP A 238 -3.28 -20.20 29.52
CA ASP A 238 -4.13 -19.95 28.33
C ASP A 238 -3.89 -18.60 27.59
N HIS A 239 -2.62 -18.38 27.18
CA HIS A 239 -2.30 -17.26 26.29
C HIS A 239 -3.08 -17.38 24.98
N ILE A 240 -3.72 -16.28 24.58
CA ILE A 240 -4.39 -16.20 23.28
C ILE A 240 -3.32 -16.09 22.19
N ASP A 241 -3.30 -17.06 21.28
CA ASP A 241 -2.56 -17.02 20.04
C ASP A 241 -3.53 -16.72 18.88
N ILE A 242 -3.27 -15.61 18.20
CA ILE A 242 -4.09 -15.13 17.08
C ILE A 242 -4.11 -16.11 15.90
N ASN A 243 -3.08 -16.93 15.72
CA ASN A 243 -3.02 -17.90 14.63
C ASN A 243 -3.89 -19.13 14.88
N ASN A 244 -4.34 -19.32 16.12
CA ASN A 244 -5.09 -20.49 16.57
C ASN A 244 -6.54 -20.16 16.98
N ILE A 245 -7.06 -18.99 16.60
CA ILE A 245 -8.45 -18.63 16.87
C ILE A 245 -9.42 -19.44 15.98
N SER A 246 -10.61 -19.71 16.50
CA SER A 246 -11.67 -20.35 15.70
C SER A 246 -12.18 -19.39 14.63
N LEU A 247 -12.28 -19.87 13.39
CA LEU A 247 -12.85 -19.12 12.26
C LEU A 247 -14.39 -19.19 12.20
N ASP A 248 -15.00 -20.06 13.03
CA ASP A 248 -16.45 -20.29 13.06
C ASP A 248 -17.13 -19.66 14.30
N ASP A 249 -16.63 -18.51 14.76
CA ASP A 249 -17.18 -17.84 15.93
C ASP A 249 -18.49 -17.11 15.63
N LYS A 250 -19.61 -17.69 16.10
CA LYS A 250 -20.96 -17.14 15.91
C LYS A 250 -21.14 -15.73 16.47
N LYS A 251 -20.39 -15.35 17.52
CA LYS A 251 -20.48 -14.00 18.09
C LYS A 251 -19.89 -12.96 17.13
N THR A 252 -18.76 -13.27 16.52
CA THR A 252 -18.11 -12.45 15.50
C THR A 252 -19.01 -12.27 14.28
N PHE A 253 -19.60 -13.36 13.75
CA PHE A 253 -20.53 -13.25 12.62
C PHE A 253 -21.76 -12.40 12.92
N ARG A 254 -22.31 -12.45 14.15
CA ARG A 254 -23.44 -11.58 14.54
C ARG A 254 -23.08 -10.09 14.49
N LEU A 255 -21.83 -9.72 14.80
CA LEU A 255 -21.37 -8.32 14.68
C LEU A 255 -21.28 -7.90 13.21
N LEU A 256 -20.72 -8.78 12.36
CA LEU A 256 -20.63 -8.56 10.91
C LEU A 256 -22.02 -8.40 10.28
N GLN A 257 -22.96 -9.30 10.59
CA GLN A 257 -24.34 -9.29 10.10
C GLN A 257 -25.10 -8.00 10.47
N LYS A 258 -24.77 -7.38 11.60
CA LYS A 258 -25.35 -6.10 12.02
C LYS A 258 -24.68 -4.88 11.38
N GLY A 259 -23.56 -5.07 10.67
CA GLY A 259 -22.71 -3.98 10.18
C GLY A 259 -21.98 -3.22 11.29
N GLU A 260 -21.77 -3.85 12.46
CA GLU A 260 -21.06 -3.28 13.61
C GLU A 260 -19.53 -3.42 13.42
N THR A 261 -19.00 -2.87 12.32
CA THR A 261 -17.62 -3.09 11.85
C THR A 261 -16.73 -1.86 11.92
N THR A 262 -17.06 -0.87 12.76
CA THR A 262 -16.15 0.27 13.01
C THR A 262 -14.87 -0.24 13.69
N GLY A 263 -13.70 0.11 13.15
CA GLY A 263 -12.41 -0.42 13.62
C GLY A 263 -12.08 -1.84 13.15
N VAL A 264 -12.87 -2.42 12.23
CA VAL A 264 -12.57 -3.70 11.58
C VAL A 264 -11.93 -3.41 10.22
N PHE A 265 -10.67 -3.80 10.07
CA PHE A 265 -9.87 -3.55 8.87
C PHE A 265 -10.63 -3.91 7.58
N GLN A 266 -10.55 -3.03 6.56
CA GLN A 266 -11.25 -3.10 5.27
C GLN A 266 -12.79 -3.03 5.31
N LEU A 267 -13.43 -3.26 6.46
CA LEU A 267 -14.89 -3.36 6.59
C LEU A 267 -15.58 -2.13 7.19
N GLU A 268 -14.86 -1.00 7.33
CA GLU A 268 -15.35 0.16 8.08
C GLU A 268 -16.29 1.09 7.29
N SER A 269 -16.21 1.04 5.95
CA SER A 269 -16.89 1.99 5.08
C SER A 269 -18.41 1.86 5.18
N ARG A 270 -19.14 2.97 4.96
CA ARG A 270 -20.60 2.97 5.00
C ARG A 270 -21.19 1.98 3.99
N GLY A 271 -20.67 1.98 2.76
CA GLY A 271 -21.11 1.06 1.72
C GLY A 271 -20.90 -0.40 2.12
N MET A 272 -19.74 -0.71 2.72
CA MET A 272 -19.44 -2.07 3.17
C MET A 272 -20.36 -2.52 4.31
N LYS A 273 -20.63 -1.64 5.28
CA LYS A 273 -21.56 -1.93 6.39
C LYS A 273 -22.96 -2.26 5.90
N GLU A 274 -23.49 -1.49 4.94
CA GLU A 274 -24.80 -1.78 4.35
C GLU A 274 -24.78 -3.08 3.54
N TYR A 275 -23.69 -3.35 2.81
CA TYR A 275 -23.52 -4.59 2.08
C TYR A 275 -23.50 -5.81 3.01
N LEU A 276 -22.79 -5.76 4.14
CA LEU A 276 -22.72 -6.85 5.12
C LEU A 276 -24.10 -7.20 5.71
N LYS A 277 -24.95 -6.19 5.96
CA LYS A 277 -26.32 -6.40 6.43
C LYS A 277 -27.20 -7.13 5.40
N GLN A 278 -26.94 -6.92 4.11
CA GLN A 278 -27.66 -7.60 3.02
C GLN A 278 -27.12 -9.01 2.77
N LEU A 279 -25.80 -9.17 2.88
CA LEU A 279 -25.12 -10.45 2.63
C LEU A 279 -25.36 -11.47 3.75
N GLU A 280 -25.51 -11.00 4.98
CA GLU A 280 -25.67 -11.82 6.20
C GLU A 280 -24.59 -12.92 6.34
N PRO A 281 -23.29 -12.58 6.39
CA PRO A 281 -22.22 -13.57 6.39
C PRO A 281 -22.32 -14.50 7.60
N ASN A 282 -22.19 -15.81 7.36
CA ASN A 282 -22.37 -16.85 8.37
C ASN A 282 -21.27 -17.93 8.39
N ASN A 283 -20.27 -17.83 7.51
CA ASN A 283 -19.08 -18.67 7.49
C ASN A 283 -17.89 -17.89 6.89
N PHE A 284 -16.68 -18.37 7.17
CA PHE A 284 -15.45 -17.70 6.71
C PHE A 284 -15.24 -17.88 5.19
N GLU A 285 -15.52 -19.06 4.63
CA GLU A 285 -15.26 -19.38 3.22
C GLU A 285 -15.99 -18.48 2.23
N ARG A 286 -17.28 -18.17 2.47
CA ARG A 286 -18.00 -17.19 1.64
C ARG A 286 -17.36 -15.81 1.77
N HIS A 287 -16.90 -15.44 2.96
CA HIS A 287 -16.28 -14.13 3.22
C HIS A 287 -14.94 -13.96 2.49
N SER A 288 -14.09 -15.00 2.44
CA SER A 288 -12.82 -14.98 1.69
C SER A 288 -13.05 -14.79 0.19
N TYR A 289 -14.10 -15.42 -0.36
CA TYR A 289 -14.49 -15.23 -1.76
C TYR A 289 -14.87 -13.77 -2.04
N TYR A 290 -15.58 -13.12 -1.10
CA TYR A 290 -15.95 -11.72 -1.22
C TYR A 290 -14.77 -10.77 -0.97
N GLU A 291 -13.88 -11.00 0.00
CA GLU A 291 -12.66 -10.19 0.18
C GLU A 291 -11.69 -10.31 -1.00
N CYS A 292 -11.53 -11.50 -1.59
CA CYS A 292 -10.68 -11.67 -2.78
C CYS A 292 -11.31 -11.02 -4.03
N SER A 293 -12.66 -11.00 -4.10
CA SER A 293 -13.43 -10.27 -5.12
C SER A 293 -13.45 -8.76 -4.88
N LEU A 294 -13.41 -8.33 -3.61
CA LEU A 294 -13.46 -6.94 -3.17
C LEU A 294 -12.08 -6.30 -3.15
N GLN A 295 -10.99 -7.03 -2.89
CA GLN A 295 -9.63 -6.57 -3.18
C GLN A 295 -9.49 -6.27 -4.68
N ALA A 296 -10.07 -7.10 -5.55
CA ALA A 296 -10.15 -6.80 -6.98
C ALA A 296 -11.06 -5.59 -7.30
N TRP A 297 -12.03 -5.26 -6.44
CA TRP A 297 -12.93 -4.10 -6.60
C TRP A 297 -12.33 -2.81 -6.03
N CYS A 298 -11.63 -2.86 -4.90
CA CYS A 298 -10.90 -1.75 -4.29
C CYS A 298 -9.65 -1.38 -5.10
N PHE A 299 -8.90 -2.35 -5.65
CA PHE A 299 -7.81 -2.05 -6.58
C PHE A 299 -8.29 -1.36 -7.87
N ARG A 300 -9.54 -1.61 -8.29
CA ARG A 300 -10.14 -0.93 -9.45
C ARG A 300 -10.51 0.54 -9.18
N TYR A 301 -10.51 0.95 -7.91
CA TYR A 301 -10.76 2.34 -7.48
C TYR A 301 -9.50 3.06 -7.00
N GLU A 302 -8.40 2.35 -6.71
CA GLU A 302 -7.09 2.97 -6.41
C GLU A 302 -6.19 3.13 -7.65
N TYR A 303 -6.53 2.51 -8.78
CA TYR A 303 -5.80 2.64 -10.07
C TYR A 303 -6.72 2.96 -11.26
N GLY A 304 -7.79 3.72 -11.04
CA GLY A 304 -8.72 4.20 -12.07
C GLY A 304 -9.09 5.65 -11.88
#